data_AF-A0A363TPM9-F1
#
_entry.id   AF-A0A363TPM9-F1
#
_cell.length_a   1.000
_cell.length_b   1.000
_cell.length_c   1.000
_cell.angle_alpha   90.00
_cell.angle_beta   90.00
_cell.angle_gamma   90.00
#
_symmetry.space_group_name_H-M   'P 1'
#
loop_
_entity.id
_entity.type
_entity.pdbx_description
1 polymer ?
#
loop_
_entity_poly.entity_id
_entity_poly.type
_entity_poly.pdbx_seq_one_letter_code
_entity_poly.pdbx_strand_id
1 'polypeptide(L)'
;MNSRAQSCEAALENLRKDSTARYGEPSDPKKDGEPSDGYEELKRERDILLGRVERLTEEHRHEDKRRDERFAALTEAIGKVSRDVSVTPLGPALRVELPDKLLSAKGKSQLSPGGRKIVEEVGKAAAEFPTSSILLSMAGKKIAAEVRSVMASAGKLPPARILYKPGGQEKGAELLLLVP
;
A
#
# COMPACT_ATOMS: atom_id res chain seq x y z
N MET A 1 32.41 4.49 12.80
CA MET A 1 31.82 4.88 11.49
C MET A 1 31.04 3.70 10.94
N ASN A 2 29.84 3.93 10.37
CA ASN A 2 28.84 2.90 10.06
C ASN A 2 29.15 2.24 8.70
N SER A 3 29.22 0.90 8.64
CA SER A 3 29.61 0.15 7.43
C SER A 3 28.66 0.40 6.24
N ARG A 4 27.39 0.70 6.52
CA ARG A 4 26.41 1.11 5.50
C ARG A 4 26.74 2.45 4.84
N ALA A 5 27.30 3.40 5.59
CA ALA A 5 27.70 4.68 5.02
C ALA A 5 28.86 4.50 4.04
N GLN A 6 29.84 3.67 4.40
CA GLN A 6 30.99 3.34 3.55
C GLN A 6 30.58 2.61 2.27
N SER A 7 29.59 1.70 2.32
CA SER A 7 29.09 1.02 1.12
C SER A 7 28.33 1.95 0.18
N CYS A 8 27.57 2.91 0.71
CA CYS A 8 26.90 3.93 -0.12
C CYS A 8 27.91 4.86 -0.77
N GLU A 9 28.95 5.25 -0.03
CA GLU A 9 30.01 6.13 -0.52
C GLU A 9 30.81 5.46 -1.65
N ALA A 10 31.16 4.19 -1.49
CA ALA A 10 31.81 3.39 -2.54
C ALA A 10 30.91 3.19 -3.78
N ALA A 11 29.61 2.96 -3.58
CA ALA A 11 28.67 2.83 -4.69
C ALA A 11 28.54 4.15 -5.48
N LEU A 12 28.52 5.29 -4.79
CA LEU A 12 28.51 6.62 -5.41
C LEU A 12 29.81 6.91 -6.16
N GLU A 13 30.95 6.50 -5.61
CA GLU A 13 32.25 6.67 -6.26
C GLU A 13 32.36 5.83 -7.55
N ASN A 14 31.85 4.60 -7.53
CA ASN A 14 31.79 3.75 -8.71
C ASN A 14 30.83 4.32 -9.77
N LEU A 15 29.67 4.83 -9.36
CA LEU A 15 28.73 5.52 -10.26
C LEU A 15 29.36 6.75 -10.92
N ARG A 16 30.16 7.52 -10.17
CA ARG A 16 30.91 8.66 -10.70
C ARG A 16 32.00 8.23 -11.68
N LYS A 17 32.72 7.16 -11.40
CA LYS A 17 33.73 6.61 -12.33
C LYS A 17 33.09 6.11 -13.62
N ASP A 18 31.98 5.36 -13.51
CA ASP A 18 31.22 4.87 -14.67
C ASP A 18 30.61 6.01 -15.49
N SER A 19 30.11 7.08 -14.84
CA SER A 19 29.60 8.26 -15.55
C SER A 19 30.71 8.99 -16.29
N THR A 20 31.88 9.13 -15.65
CA THR A 20 33.05 9.80 -16.24
C THR A 20 33.62 9.00 -17.42
N ALA A 21 33.59 7.67 -17.33
CA ALA A 21 34.02 6.78 -18.41
C ALA A 21 33.06 6.79 -19.62
N ARG A 22 31.75 6.97 -19.39
CA ARG A 22 30.74 7.00 -20.47
C ARG A 22 30.55 8.37 -21.10
N TYR A 23 30.71 9.46 -20.33
CA TYR A 23 30.35 10.81 -20.75
C TYR A 23 31.51 11.82 -20.70
N GLY A 24 32.70 11.38 -20.31
CA GLY A 24 33.86 12.25 -20.09
C GLY A 24 33.81 12.96 -18.72
N GLU A 25 34.94 13.58 -18.32
CA GLU A 25 34.96 14.48 -17.16
C GLU A 25 34.05 15.69 -17.41
N PRO A 26 33.23 16.12 -16.43
CA PRO A 26 32.50 17.37 -16.55
C PRO A 26 33.52 18.51 -16.65
N SER A 27 33.70 19.03 -17.86
CA SER A 27 34.58 20.16 -18.12
C SER A 27 34.16 21.38 -17.30
N ASP A 28 35.14 22.03 -16.69
CA ASP A 28 35.00 23.32 -16.02
C ASP A 28 34.16 24.29 -16.88
N PRO A 29 33.08 24.89 -16.36
CA PRO A 29 32.15 25.72 -17.16
C PRO A 29 32.74 27.07 -17.59
N LYS A 30 34.07 27.23 -17.58
CA LYS A 30 34.80 28.46 -17.93
C LYS A 30 35.66 28.35 -19.18
N LYS A 31 35.48 27.32 -20.00
CA LYS A 31 36.01 27.31 -21.37
C LYS A 31 34.87 27.47 -22.34
N ASP A 32 34.76 28.68 -22.87
CA ASP A 32 33.90 29.07 -23.98
C ASP A 32 34.16 28.15 -25.17
N GLY A 33 33.36 27.09 -25.25
CA GLY A 33 33.18 26.26 -26.43
C GLY A 33 31.68 26.14 -26.61
N GLU A 34 31.20 26.48 -27.81
CA GLU A 34 29.78 26.34 -28.15
C GLU A 34 29.27 24.98 -27.68
N PRO A 35 28.10 24.92 -27.01
CA PRO A 35 27.57 23.65 -26.55
C PRO A 35 27.46 22.74 -27.76
N SER A 36 28.22 21.63 -27.75
CA SER A 36 28.09 20.58 -28.76
C SER A 36 26.62 20.23 -28.90
N ASP A 37 26.13 20.01 -30.12
CA ASP A 37 24.73 19.66 -30.38
C ASP A 37 24.23 18.52 -29.47
N GLY A 38 25.11 17.59 -29.10
CA GLY A 38 24.81 16.51 -28.16
C GLY A 38 24.55 16.95 -26.71
N TYR A 39 25.13 18.07 -26.25
CA TYR A 39 24.86 18.63 -24.92
C TYR A 39 23.45 19.25 -24.84
N GLU A 40 23.03 19.98 -25.88
CA GLU A 40 21.68 20.54 -25.95
C GLU A 40 20.62 19.43 -26.13
N GLU A 41 20.93 18.37 -26.87
CA GLU A 41 20.06 17.20 -26.98
C GLU A 41 19.89 16.47 -25.63
N LEU A 42 20.99 16.21 -24.91
CA LEU A 42 20.95 15.61 -23.57
C LEU A 42 20.21 16.49 -22.56
N LYS A 43 20.36 17.81 -22.65
CA LYS A 43 19.64 18.76 -21.80
C LYS A 43 18.14 18.72 -22.05
N ARG A 44 17.71 18.66 -23.32
CA ARG A 44 16.30 18.48 -23.69
C ARG A 44 15.75 17.15 -23.20
N GLU A 45 16.51 16.06 -23.38
CA GLU A 45 16.10 14.74 -22.89
C GLU A 45 15.94 14.74 -21.36
N ARG A 46 16.91 15.30 -20.63
CA ARG A 46 16.82 15.50 -19.18
C ARG A 46 15.56 16.27 -18.80
N ASP A 47 15.28 17.39 -19.45
CA ASP A 47 14.13 18.24 -19.12
C ASP A 47 12.80 17.51 -19.37
N ILE A 48 12.72 16.71 -20.44
CA ILE A 48 11.56 15.84 -20.73
C ILE A 48 11.39 14.78 -19.62
N LEU A 49 12.48 14.13 -19.23
CA LEU A 49 12.45 13.10 -18.19
C LEU A 49 12.07 13.69 -16.82
N LEU A 50 12.63 14.84 -16.45
CA LEU A 50 12.27 15.56 -15.23
C LEU A 50 10.79 15.93 -15.21
N GLY A 51 10.28 16.53 -16.29
CA GLY A 51 8.86 16.85 -16.40
C GLY A 51 7.93 15.62 -16.41
N ARG A 52 8.43 14.43 -16.78
CA ARG A 52 7.68 13.17 -16.64
C ARG A 52 7.67 12.68 -15.19
N VAL A 53 8.82 12.74 -14.51
CA VAL A 53 8.93 12.35 -13.10
C VAL A 53 8.07 13.24 -12.22
N GLU A 54 8.06 14.55 -12.46
CA GLU A 54 7.21 15.50 -11.72
C GLU A 54 5.73 15.16 -11.87
N ARG A 55 5.26 14.90 -13.10
CA ARG A 55 3.87 14.49 -13.35
C ARG A 55 3.51 13.18 -12.66
N LEU A 56 4.36 12.15 -12.78
CA LEU A 56 4.13 10.86 -12.13
C LEU A 56 4.12 10.98 -10.60
N THR A 57 4.97 11.85 -10.05
CA THR A 57 5.03 12.10 -8.61
C THR A 57 3.74 12.78 -8.12
N GLU A 58 3.21 13.75 -8.87
CA GLU A 58 1.96 14.41 -8.52
C GLU A 58 0.75 13.49 -8.67
N GLU A 59 0.70 12.67 -9.72
CA GLU A 59 -0.32 11.62 -9.90
C GLU A 59 -0.33 10.66 -8.71
N HIS A 60 0.85 10.16 -8.32
CA HIS A 60 0.97 9.26 -7.17
C HIS A 60 0.54 9.94 -5.86
N ARG A 61 0.89 11.22 -5.67
CA ARG A 61 0.46 12.00 -4.50
C ARG A 61 -1.05 12.15 -4.43
N HIS A 62 -1.72 12.34 -5.57
CA HIS A 62 -3.17 12.38 -5.62
C HIS A 62 -3.81 11.04 -5.30
N GLU A 63 -3.25 9.94 -5.79
CA GLU A 63 -3.70 8.58 -5.48
C GLU A 63 -3.54 8.25 -4.00
N ASP A 64 -2.39 8.55 -3.43
CA ASP A 64 -2.10 8.40 -2.00
C ASP A 64 -3.10 9.18 -1.14
N LYS A 65 -3.33 10.45 -1.48
CA LYS A 65 -4.29 11.29 -0.77
C LYS A 65 -5.70 10.70 -0.83
N ARG A 66 -6.13 10.24 -2.01
CA ARG A 66 -7.44 9.60 -2.19
C ARG A 66 -7.55 8.31 -1.38
N ARG A 67 -6.49 7.49 -1.32
CA ARG A 67 -6.44 6.29 -0.48
C ARG A 67 -6.59 6.65 0.99
N ASP A 68 -5.83 7.62 1.47
CA ASP A 68 -5.80 8.01 2.88
C ASP A 68 -7.15 8.58 3.33
N GLU A 69 -7.80 9.41 2.51
CA GLU A 69 -9.16 9.91 2.75
C GLU A 69 -10.18 8.77 2.88
N ARG A 70 -10.04 7.72 2.07
CA ARG A 70 -10.92 6.53 2.12
C ARG A 70 -10.64 5.65 3.34
N PHE A 71 -9.38 5.48 3.72
CA PHE A 71 -9.00 4.80 4.95
C PHE A 71 -9.56 5.53 6.17
N ALA A 72 -9.51 6.86 6.18
CA ALA A 72 -10.12 7.66 7.24
C ALA A 72 -11.64 7.45 7.31
N ALA A 73 -12.34 7.51 6.16
CA ALA A 73 -13.77 7.27 6.08
C ALA A 73 -14.18 5.86 6.56
N LEU A 74 -13.42 4.83 6.16
CA LEU A 74 -13.64 3.45 6.63
C LEU A 74 -13.39 3.32 8.13
N THR A 75 -12.33 3.96 8.65
CA THR A 75 -12.03 3.97 10.09
C THR A 75 -13.18 4.58 10.88
N GLU A 76 -13.75 5.69 10.40
CA GLU A 76 -14.91 6.34 11.02
C GLU A 76 -16.16 5.45 10.96
N ALA A 77 -16.43 4.82 9.80
CA ALA A 77 -17.56 3.91 9.64
C ALA A 77 -17.48 2.71 10.59
N ILE A 78 -16.30 2.10 10.74
CA ILE A 78 -16.05 1.02 11.69
C ILE A 78 -16.25 1.50 13.13
N GLY A 79 -15.71 2.68 13.48
CA GLY A 79 -15.84 3.27 14.82
C GLY A 79 -17.28 3.57 15.23
N LYS A 80 -18.18 3.85 14.28
CA LYS A 80 -19.63 3.98 14.50
C LYS A 80 -20.31 2.64 14.82
N VAL A 81 -19.78 1.52 14.32
CA VAL A 81 -20.32 0.18 14.58
C VAL A 81 -19.81 -0.39 15.89
N SER A 82 -18.50 -0.28 16.17
CA SER A 82 -17.90 -0.78 17.40
C SER A 82 -16.62 -0.03 17.74
N ARG A 83 -16.49 0.35 19.02
CA ARG A 83 -15.25 0.95 19.57
C ARG A 83 -14.21 -0.09 19.96
N ASP A 84 -14.56 -1.37 19.90
CA ASP A 84 -13.68 -2.48 20.30
C ASP A 84 -12.78 -2.97 19.16
N VAL A 85 -12.95 -2.40 17.96
CA VAL A 85 -12.16 -2.72 16.78
C VAL A 85 -10.98 -1.76 16.71
N SER A 86 -9.78 -2.30 16.56
CA SER A 86 -8.59 -1.50 16.29
C SER A 86 -8.41 -1.37 14.78
N VAL A 87 -8.21 -0.14 14.31
CA VAL A 87 -7.93 0.16 12.90
C VAL A 87 -6.63 0.95 12.83
N THR A 88 -5.67 0.48 12.04
CA THR A 88 -4.34 1.08 11.94
C THR A 88 -3.91 1.20 10.47
N PRO A 89 -3.66 2.42 9.96
CA PRO A 89 -3.05 2.58 8.64
C PRO A 89 -1.56 2.20 8.68
N LEU A 90 -1.11 1.49 7.66
CA LEU A 90 0.25 0.95 7.48
C LEU A 90 0.72 1.28 6.05
N GLY A 91 0.77 2.57 5.71
CA GLY A 91 1.09 3.05 4.36
C GLY A 91 0.00 2.64 3.36
N PRO A 92 0.29 1.82 2.33
CA PRO A 92 -0.70 1.36 1.36
C PRO A 92 -1.68 0.32 1.94
N ALA A 93 -1.54 -0.05 3.22
CA ALA A 93 -2.39 -1.04 3.85
C ALA A 93 -3.20 -0.43 5.00
N LEU A 94 -4.39 -0.99 5.26
CA LEU A 94 -5.19 -0.72 6.45
C LEU A 94 -5.39 -2.03 7.20
N ARG A 95 -4.90 -2.07 8.44
CA ARG A 95 -5.09 -3.21 9.35
C ARG A 95 -6.33 -2.99 10.20
N VAL A 96 -7.20 -3.98 10.27
CA VAL A 96 -8.42 -4.01 11.08
C VAL A 96 -8.38 -5.26 11.97
N GLU A 97 -8.33 -5.07 13.28
CA GLU A 97 -8.31 -6.16 14.26
C GLU A 97 -9.71 -6.33 14.88
N LEU A 98 -10.31 -7.49 14.64
CA LEU A 98 -11.63 -7.87 15.09
C LEU A 98 -11.52 -8.74 16.34
N PRO A 99 -12.04 -8.30 17.51
CA PRO A 99 -12.08 -9.13 18.70
C PRO A 99 -13.05 -10.31 18.54
N ASP A 100 -12.78 -11.40 19.26
CA ASP A 100 -13.52 -12.66 19.15
C ASP A 100 -15.04 -12.53 19.37
N LYS A 101 -15.46 -11.61 20.25
CA LYS A 101 -16.87 -11.27 20.50
C LYS A 101 -17.63 -10.81 19.26
N LEU A 102 -16.93 -10.27 18.25
CA LEU A 102 -17.53 -9.86 16.98
C LEU A 102 -17.57 -11.01 15.97
N LEU A 103 -16.68 -11.99 16.12
CA LEU A 103 -16.56 -13.14 15.22
C LEU A 103 -17.53 -14.27 15.54
N SER A 104 -17.81 -14.48 16.83
CA SER A 104 -18.77 -15.46 17.30
C SER A 104 -19.65 -14.84 18.37
N ALA A 105 -20.96 -14.80 18.12
CA ALA A 105 -21.91 -14.61 19.21
C ALA A 105 -21.87 -15.87 20.09
N LYS A 106 -21.74 -15.72 21.43
CA LYS A 106 -21.62 -16.83 22.41
C LYS A 106 -22.32 -18.13 21.95
N GLY A 107 -21.53 -19.16 21.64
CA GLY A 107 -22.02 -20.50 21.27
C GLY A 107 -22.48 -20.69 19.82
N LYS A 108 -22.40 -19.66 18.96
CA LYS A 108 -22.78 -19.72 17.55
C LYS A 108 -21.54 -19.74 16.65
N SER A 109 -21.54 -20.62 15.65
CA SER A 109 -20.48 -20.67 14.62
C SER A 109 -20.63 -19.59 13.53
N GLN A 110 -21.28 -18.48 13.86
CA GLN A 110 -21.65 -17.42 12.93
C GLN A 110 -21.21 -16.04 13.42
N LEU A 111 -20.92 -15.16 12.47
CA LEU A 111 -20.61 -13.76 12.74
C LEU A 111 -21.71 -13.07 13.55
N SER A 112 -21.30 -12.27 14.53
CA SER A 112 -22.23 -11.38 15.22
C SER A 112 -22.79 -10.32 14.25
N PRO A 113 -23.95 -9.71 14.53
CA PRO A 113 -24.49 -8.63 13.70
C PRO A 113 -23.52 -7.45 13.52
N GLY A 114 -22.77 -7.10 14.57
CA GLY A 114 -21.75 -6.05 14.52
C GLY A 114 -20.54 -6.45 13.68
N GLY A 115 -20.02 -7.66 13.88
CA GLY A 115 -18.91 -8.21 13.09
C GLY A 115 -19.26 -8.32 11.61
N ARG A 116 -20.48 -8.78 11.29
CA ARG A 116 -20.98 -8.81 9.92
C ARG A 116 -20.98 -7.43 9.28
N LYS A 117 -21.54 -6.40 9.94
CA LYS A 117 -21.52 -5.02 9.43
C LYS A 117 -20.10 -4.51 9.16
N ILE A 118 -19.15 -4.74 10.07
CA ILE A 118 -17.76 -4.31 9.88
C ILE A 118 -17.12 -5.01 8.68
N VAL A 119 -17.32 -6.32 8.57
CA VAL A 119 -16.82 -7.13 7.45
C VAL A 119 -17.43 -6.67 6.12
N GLU A 120 -18.71 -6.30 6.11
CA GLU A 120 -19.38 -5.70 4.93
C GLU A 120 -18.76 -4.36 4.54
N GLU A 121 -18.51 -3.45 5.49
CA GLU A 121 -17.89 -2.16 5.23
C GLU A 121 -16.46 -2.30 4.68
N VAL A 122 -15.67 -3.23 5.22
CA VAL A 122 -14.34 -3.54 4.68
C VAL A 122 -14.43 -4.10 3.26
N GLY A 123 -15.40 -4.99 3.00
CA GLY A 123 -15.62 -5.56 1.66
C GLY A 123 -16.04 -4.51 0.63
N LYS A 124 -16.92 -3.57 1.00
CA LYS A 124 -17.32 -2.44 0.15
C LYS A 124 -16.13 -1.52 -0.14
N ALA A 125 -15.40 -1.12 0.89
CA ALA A 125 -14.24 -0.25 0.73
C ALA A 125 -13.18 -0.88 -0.18
N ALA A 126 -12.91 -2.18 -0.03
CA ALA A 126 -12.00 -2.90 -0.92
C ALA A 126 -12.46 -2.87 -2.38
N ALA A 127 -13.76 -3.06 -2.63
CA ALA A 127 -14.30 -3.07 -3.99
C ALA A 127 -14.20 -1.72 -4.73
N GLU A 128 -14.09 -0.60 -4.01
CA GLU A 128 -13.82 0.72 -4.62
C GLU A 128 -12.42 0.83 -5.23
N PHE A 129 -11.51 -0.06 -4.85
CA PHE A 129 -10.13 -0.10 -5.33
C PHE A 129 -9.93 -1.29 -6.28
N PRO A 130 -9.76 -1.04 -7.60
CA PRO A 130 -9.65 -2.10 -8.59
C PRO A 130 -8.46 -3.04 -8.42
N THR A 131 -7.41 -2.65 -7.70
CA THR A 131 -6.20 -3.43 -7.46
C THR A 131 -6.10 -3.96 -6.04
N SER A 132 -7.10 -3.70 -5.19
CA SER A 132 -7.01 -4.06 -3.78
C SER A 132 -7.06 -5.57 -3.54
N SER A 133 -6.51 -5.98 -2.41
CA SER A 133 -6.61 -7.34 -1.89
C SER A 133 -6.83 -7.30 -0.39
N ILE A 134 -7.51 -8.31 0.15
CA ILE A 134 -7.73 -8.48 1.59
C ILE A 134 -7.02 -9.74 2.04
N LEU A 135 -6.16 -9.63 3.04
CA LEU A 135 -5.62 -10.78 3.76
C LEU A 135 -6.40 -10.96 5.07
N LEU A 136 -7.07 -12.10 5.20
CA LEU A 136 -7.76 -12.54 6.40
C LEU A 136 -6.87 -13.53 7.16
N SER A 137 -6.55 -13.21 8.41
CA SER A 137 -5.76 -14.05 9.30
C SER A 137 -6.58 -14.44 10.53
N MET A 138 -6.91 -15.73 10.67
CA MET A 138 -7.64 -16.27 11.83
C MET A 138 -7.54 -17.80 11.97
N ALA A 139 -7.67 -18.33 13.19
CA ALA A 139 -7.56 -19.76 13.46
C ALA A 139 -8.77 -20.60 12.97
N GLY A 140 -9.99 -20.03 12.95
CA GLY A 140 -11.23 -20.78 12.69
C GLY A 140 -11.65 -20.87 11.22
N LYS A 141 -11.46 -22.03 10.56
CA LYS A 141 -11.80 -22.24 9.13
C LYS A 141 -13.28 -21.98 8.76
N LYS A 142 -14.23 -22.40 9.61
CA LYS A 142 -15.68 -22.23 9.33
C LYS A 142 -16.10 -20.75 9.34
N ILE A 143 -15.70 -20.02 10.38
CA ILE A 143 -15.97 -18.58 10.50
C ILE A 143 -15.22 -17.81 9.41
N ALA A 144 -13.98 -18.20 9.08
CA ALA A 144 -13.24 -17.62 7.98
C ALA A 144 -13.98 -17.72 6.64
N ALA A 145 -14.63 -18.85 6.35
CA ALA A 145 -15.43 -19.01 5.15
C ALA A 145 -16.64 -18.05 5.12
N GLU A 146 -17.31 -17.85 6.25
CA GLU A 146 -18.40 -16.86 6.35
C GLU A 146 -17.87 -15.44 6.14
N VAL A 147 -16.81 -15.04 6.85
CA VAL A 147 -16.17 -13.72 6.71
C VAL A 147 -15.82 -13.44 5.25
N ARG A 148 -15.18 -14.38 4.57
CA ARG A 148 -14.85 -14.25 3.14
C ARG A 148 -16.10 -14.11 2.28
N SER A 149 -17.14 -14.90 2.54
CA SER A 149 -18.38 -14.84 1.78
C SER A 149 -19.08 -13.50 1.94
N VAL A 150 -19.12 -12.95 3.15
CA VAL A 150 -19.70 -11.63 3.45
C VAL A 150 -18.91 -10.51 2.77
N MET A 151 -17.57 -10.52 2.82
CA MET A 151 -16.77 -9.51 2.11
C MET A 151 -16.98 -9.58 0.59
N ALA A 152 -16.98 -10.80 0.03
CA ALA A 152 -17.17 -10.99 -1.40
C ALA A 152 -18.54 -10.49 -1.86
N SER A 153 -19.61 -10.75 -1.10
CA SER A 153 -20.96 -10.37 -1.50
C SER A 153 -21.23 -8.86 -1.35
N ALA A 154 -20.76 -8.24 -0.26
CA ALA A 154 -21.05 -6.83 0.04
C ALA A 154 -20.47 -5.87 -1.02
N GLY A 155 -19.23 -6.10 -1.44
CA GLY A 155 -18.55 -5.27 -2.43
C GLY A 155 -18.59 -5.83 -3.86
N LYS A 156 -19.15 -7.03 -4.08
CA LYS A 156 -18.89 -7.82 -5.31
C LYS A 156 -17.39 -8.02 -5.55
N LEU A 157 -16.61 -8.13 -4.48
CA LEU A 157 -15.17 -8.32 -4.54
C LEU A 157 -14.88 -9.74 -5.06
N PRO A 158 -14.06 -9.91 -6.13
CA PRO A 158 -13.68 -11.23 -6.61
C PRO A 158 -13.08 -12.09 -5.48
N PRO A 159 -13.55 -13.34 -5.27
CA PRO A 159 -13.06 -14.18 -4.18
C PRO A 159 -11.54 -14.40 -4.18
N ALA A 160 -10.90 -14.35 -5.35
CA ALA A 160 -9.45 -14.47 -5.51
C ALA A 160 -8.66 -13.33 -4.83
N ARG A 161 -9.30 -12.17 -4.58
CA ARG A 161 -8.70 -11.04 -3.87
C ARG A 161 -8.80 -11.15 -2.35
N ILE A 162 -9.48 -12.17 -1.85
CA ILE A 162 -9.65 -12.42 -0.42
C ILE A 162 -8.82 -13.64 -0.05
N LEU A 163 -7.60 -13.38 0.41
CA LEU A 163 -6.63 -14.40 0.81
C LEU A 163 -6.88 -14.80 2.25
N TYR A 164 -6.83 -16.10 2.54
CA TYR A 164 -6.97 -16.62 3.90
C TYR A 164 -5.65 -17.23 4.37
N LYS A 165 -5.14 -16.72 5.48
CA LYS A 165 -4.00 -17.27 6.21
C LYS A 165 -4.50 -18.00 7.46
N PRO A 166 -4.44 -19.34 7.51
CA PRO A 166 -4.74 -20.10 8.72
C PRO A 166 -3.63 -19.90 9.76
N GLY A 167 -3.97 -20.07 11.04
CA GLY A 167 -3.01 -19.90 12.14
C GLY A 167 -2.70 -18.44 12.48
N GLY A 168 -3.67 -17.55 12.27
CA GLY A 168 -3.63 -16.17 12.75
C GLY A 168 -3.78 -16.06 14.27
N GLN A 169 -4.26 -14.90 14.75
CA GLN A 169 -4.51 -14.68 16.17
C GLN A 169 -5.37 -15.81 16.78
N GLU A 170 -4.97 -16.34 17.94
CA GLU A 170 -5.72 -17.37 18.68
C GLU A 170 -7.11 -16.88 19.12
N LYS A 171 -7.23 -15.56 19.36
CA LYS A 171 -8.47 -14.89 19.73
C LYS A 171 -8.67 -13.70 18.80
N GLY A 172 -9.73 -13.74 17.99
CA GLY A 172 -10.01 -12.67 17.04
C GLY A 172 -9.58 -12.99 15.60
N ALA A 173 -9.58 -11.95 14.77
CA ALA A 173 -9.22 -12.00 13.37
C ALA A 173 -8.57 -10.68 12.98
N GLU A 174 -7.64 -10.76 12.05
CA GLU A 174 -7.02 -9.60 11.44
C GLU A 174 -7.41 -9.56 9.96
N LEU A 175 -7.89 -8.40 9.51
CA LEU A 175 -8.11 -8.08 8.11
C LEU A 175 -7.07 -7.03 7.71
N LEU A 176 -6.26 -7.33 6.70
CA LEU A 176 -5.34 -6.38 6.10
C LEU A 176 -5.84 -6.04 4.69
N LEU A 177 -6.38 -4.83 4.54
CA LEU A 177 -6.76 -4.28 3.24
C LEU A 177 -5.54 -3.65 2.60
N LEU A 178 -5.08 -4.22 1.48
CA LEU A 178 -3.95 -3.74 0.69
C LEU A 178 -4.49 -2.94 -0.50
N VAL A 179 -4.07 -1.68 -0.64
CA VAL A 179 -4.38 -0.79 -1.75
C VAL A 179 -3.05 -0.28 -2.32
N PRO A 180 -2.46 -1.00 -3.28
CA PRO A 180 -1.19 -0.64 -3.89
C PRO A 180 -1.29 0.61 -4.76
#